data_AF-A0AAV2G7U7-F1
#
_entry.id   AF-A0AAV2G7U7-F1
#
_cell.length_a   1.000
_cell.length_b   1.000
_cell.length_c   1.000
_cell.angle_alpha   90.00
_cell.angle_beta   90.00
_cell.angle_gamma   90.00
#
_symmetry.space_group_name_H-M   'P 1'
#
loop_
_entity.id
_entity.type
_entity.pdbx_description
1 polymer ?
#
loop_
_entity_poly.entity_id
_entity_poly.type
_entity_poly.pdbx_seq_one_letter_code
_entity_poly.pdbx_strand_id
1 'polypeptide(L)'
;MSSEKKCITLKSRDGGTFQVEEAVAMQSQTIKHMIEDDCTDNGIPLPNVTGVILDKVLEFCNKHQHAPDQSDADELKKWDTDFT
;
A
#
# COMPACT_ATOMS: atom_id res chain seq x y z
N MET A 1 -23.53 -5.21 -2.51
CA MET A 1 -22.43 -6.05 -3.03
C MET A 1 -21.37 -6.04 -1.96
N SER A 2 -21.19 -7.14 -1.22
CA SER A 2 -20.12 -7.23 -0.23
C SER A 2 -18.80 -7.25 -0.99
N SER A 3 -18.11 -6.12 -1.07
CA SER A 3 -16.72 -6.11 -1.53
C SER A 3 -15.93 -6.93 -0.52
N GLU A 4 -15.66 -8.19 -0.84
CA GLU A 4 -14.64 -8.95 -0.13
C GLU A 4 -13.33 -8.17 -0.28
N LYS A 5 -12.82 -7.66 0.84
CA LYS A 5 -11.54 -6.96 0.87
C LYS A 5 -10.45 -7.96 0.55
N LYS A 6 -10.11 -8.11 -0.72
CA LYS A 6 -8.99 -8.95 -1.14
C LYS A 6 -7.74 -8.34 -0.53
N CYS A 7 -6.96 -9.15 0.19
CA CYS A 7 -5.69 -8.73 0.76
C CYS A 7 -4.57 -9.44 0.02
N ILE A 8 -3.50 -8.71 -0.26
CA ILE A 8 -2.28 -9.27 -0.84
C ILE A 8 -1.15 -9.27 0.18
N THR A 9 -0.20 -10.16 -0.02
CA THR A 9 1.00 -10.25 0.82
C THR A 9 2.17 -9.56 0.13
N LEU A 10 2.79 -8.61 0.83
CA LEU A 10 4.04 -7.96 0.41
C LEU A 10 5.18 -8.47 1.28
N LYS A 11 6.33 -8.76 0.67
CA LYS A 11 7.53 -9.24 1.37
C LYS A 11 8.63 -8.21 1.24
N SER A 12 9.12 -7.67 2.34
CA SER A 12 10.22 -6.71 2.34
C SER A 12 11.58 -7.40 2.16
N ARG A 13 12.57 -6.61 1.77
CA ARG A 13 13.97 -7.02 1.58
C ARG A 13 14.57 -7.72 2.80
N ASP A 14 14.22 -7.27 4.00
CA ASP A 14 14.70 -7.79 5.28
C ASP A 14 13.90 -9.00 5.78
N GLY A 15 13.00 -9.56 4.96
CA GLY A 15 12.23 -10.75 5.27
C GLY A 15 10.92 -10.49 6.04
N GLY A 16 10.58 -9.22 6.27
CA GLY A 16 9.27 -8.84 6.80
C GLY A 16 8.14 -9.20 5.83
N THR A 17 6.99 -9.57 6.36
CA THR A 17 5.80 -9.94 5.58
C THR A 17 4.63 -9.09 6.04
N PHE A 18 3.96 -8.43 5.10
CA PHE A 18 2.92 -7.44 5.36
C PHE A 18 1.67 -7.83 4.57
N GLN A 19 0.52 -7.82 5.24
CA GLN A 19 -0.76 -8.07 4.61
C GLN A 19 -1.48 -6.73 4.46
N VAL A 20 -1.85 -6.40 3.22
CA VAL A 20 -2.45 -5.11 2.87
C VAL A 20 -3.65 -5.34 1.95
N GLU A 21 -4.66 -4.47 2.05
CA GLU A 21 -5.79 -4.48 1.12
C GLU A 21 -5.30 -4.25 -0.32
N GLU A 22 -5.84 -5.02 -1.26
CA GLU A 22 -5.54 -4.92 -2.69
C GLU A 22 -5.68 -3.48 -3.19
N ALA A 23 -6.73 -2.77 -2.78
CA ALA A 23 -6.97 -1.37 -3.16
C ALA A 23 -5.83 -0.43 -2.71
N VAL A 24 -5.32 -0.61 -1.49
CA VAL A 24 -4.19 0.18 -0.95
C VAL A 24 -2.91 -0.17 -1.71
N ALA A 25 -2.70 -1.46 -1.98
CA ALA A 25 -1.51 -1.93 -2.68
C ALA A 25 -1.48 -1.53 -4.16
N MET A 26 -2.65 -1.42 -4.80
CA MET A 26 -2.84 -0.95 -6.17
C MET A 26 -2.43 0.52 -6.39
N GLN A 27 -2.25 1.31 -5.32
CA GLN A 27 -1.68 2.65 -5.45
C GLN A 27 -0.24 2.63 -5.97
N SER A 28 0.50 1.54 -5.73
CA SER A 28 1.80 1.33 -6.34
C SER A 28 1.61 0.71 -7.72
N GLN A 29 2.03 1.41 -8.77
CA GLN A 29 1.92 0.91 -10.16
C GLN A 29 2.64 -0.42 -10.36
N THR A 30 3.81 -0.60 -9.73
CA THR A 30 4.57 -1.85 -9.83
C THR A 30 3.80 -3.02 -9.24
N ILE A 31 3.21 -2.82 -8.07
CA ILE A 31 2.42 -3.86 -7.38
C ILE A 31 1.12 -4.10 -8.16
N LYS A 32 0.46 -3.05 -8.64
CA LYS A 32 -0.73 -3.14 -9.48
C LYS A 32 -0.51 -4.06 -10.69
N HIS A 33 0.58 -3.88 -11.44
CA HIS A 33 0.88 -4.77 -12.57
C HIS A 33 1.05 -6.22 -12.13
N MET A 34 1.71 -6.48 -10.99
CA MET A 34 1.85 -7.85 -10.44
C MET A 34 0.50 -8.47 -10.05
N ILE A 35 -0.46 -7.67 -9.58
CA ILE A 35 -1.82 -8.12 -9.27
C ILE A 35 -2.61 -8.40 -10.55
N GLU A 36 -2.51 -7.52 -11.55
CA GLU A 36 -3.18 -7.68 -12.85
C GLU A 36 -2.67 -8.92 -13.61
N ASP A 37 -1.39 -9.24 -13.46
CA ASP A 37 -0.75 -10.45 -13.99
C ASP A 37 -1.04 -11.71 -13.12
N ASP A 38 -1.88 -11.59 -12.08
CA ASP A 38 -2.26 -12.63 -11.10
C ASP A 38 -1.05 -13.31 -10.42
N CYS A 39 0.09 -12.62 -10.38
CA CYS A 39 1.37 -13.13 -9.85
C CYS A 39 1.50 -12.87 -8.35
N THR A 40 0.44 -13.15 -7.57
CA THR A 40 0.37 -12.80 -6.14
C THR A 40 0.39 -13.99 -5.18
N ASP A 41 0.32 -15.23 -5.70
CA ASP A 41 0.17 -16.47 -4.94
C ASP A 41 1.23 -16.66 -3.83
N ASN A 42 2.47 -16.26 -4.10
CA ASN A 42 3.59 -16.39 -3.16
C ASN A 42 3.89 -15.09 -2.42
N GLY A 43 3.05 -14.07 -2.55
CA GLY A 43 3.31 -12.70 -2.11
C GLY A 43 4.33 -11.98 -2.99
N ILE A 44 4.17 -10.66 -3.12
CA ILE A 44 5.00 -9.81 -3.98
C ILE A 44 6.29 -9.44 -3.24
N PRO A 45 7.47 -9.86 -3.73
CA PRO A 45 8.74 -9.48 -3.13
C PRO A 45 9.11 -8.04 -3.51
N LEU A 46 9.49 -7.25 -2.51
CA LEU A 46 10.00 -5.89 -2.63
C LEU A 46 11.49 -5.90 -2.22
N PRO A 47 12.40 -6.35 -3.10
CA PRO A 47 13.81 -6.55 -2.77
C PRO A 47 14.56 -5.25 -2.46
N ASN A 48 13.97 -4.09 -2.78
CA ASN A 48 14.56 -2.77 -2.56
C ASN A 48 13.96 -2.02 -1.37
N VAL A 49 12.96 -2.58 -0.69
CA VAL A 49 12.22 -1.91 0.39
C VAL A 49 12.38 -2.72 1.68
N THR A 50 12.90 -2.10 2.74
CA THR A 50 12.96 -2.73 4.07
C THR A 50 11.58 -2.69 4.74
N GLY A 51 11.35 -3.54 5.74
CA GLY A 51 10.07 -3.63 6.43
C GLY A 51 9.67 -2.30 7.07
N VAL A 52 10.62 -1.57 7.64
CA VAL A 52 10.39 -0.24 8.22
C VAL A 52 9.89 0.77 7.19
N ILE A 53 10.45 0.74 5.97
CA ILE A 53 10.00 1.63 4.89
C ILE A 53 8.67 1.15 4.34
N LEU A 54 8.47 -0.16 4.20
CA LEU A 54 7.22 -0.72 3.73
C LEU A 54 6.06 -0.38 4.66
N ASP A 55 6.26 -0.45 5.98
CA ASP A 55 5.26 -0.06 6.98
C ASP A 55 4.82 1.39 6.82
N LYS A 56 5.80 2.31 6.66
CA LYS A 56 5.53 3.72 6.34
C LYS A 56 4.77 3.89 5.03
N VAL A 57 5.19 3.21 3.97
CA VAL A 57 4.50 3.28 2.66
C VAL A 57 3.06 2.79 2.78
N LEU A 58 2.82 1.73 3.54
CA LEU A 58 1.49 1.20 3.79
C LEU A 58 0.63 2.19 4.58
N GLU A 59 1.17 2.84 5.61
CA GLU A 59 0.50 3.90 6.35
C GLU A 59 0.10 5.07 5.43
N PHE A 60 1.04 5.53 4.60
CA PHE A 60 0.81 6.56 3.60
C PHE A 60 -0.30 6.18 2.63
N CYS A 61 -0.21 5.01 2.00
CA CYS A 61 -1.20 4.56 1.04
C CYS A 61 -2.58 4.40 1.69
N ASN A 62 -2.64 3.91 2.92
CA ASN A 62 -3.90 3.74 3.65
C ASN A 62 -4.56 5.10 3.97
N LYS A 63 -3.76 6.08 4.40
CA LYS A 63 -4.20 7.47 4.64
C LYS A 63 -4.77 8.10 3.37
N HIS A 64 -4.10 7.91 2.24
CA HIS A 64 -4.51 8.45 0.94
C HIS A 64 -5.70 7.72 0.32
N GLN A 65 -5.84 6.41 0.57
CA GLN A 65 -6.96 5.61 0.09
C GLN A 65 -8.28 6.03 0.73
N HIS A 66 -8.23 6.41 2.01
CA HIS A 66 -9.40 6.73 2.82
C HIS A 66 -9.63 8.23 3.00
N ALA A 67 -8.79 9.10 2.42
CA ALA A 67 -9.00 10.55 2.47
C ALA A 67 -10.30 10.91 1.72
N PRO A 68 -11.36 11.36 2.43
CA PRO A 68 -12.65 11.61 1.82
C PRO A 68 -12.67 13.00 1.18
N ASP A 69 -12.69 13.04 -0.15
CA ASP A 69 -12.98 14.22 -0.98
C ASP A 69 -12.16 15.50 -0.69
N GLN A 70 -12.35 16.50 -1.56
CA GLN A 70 -11.55 17.74 -1.62
C GLN A 70 -11.49 18.57 -0.33
N SER A 71 -12.34 18.30 0.68
CA SER A 71 -12.36 19.02 1.96
C SER A 71 -11.15 18.71 2.84
N ASP A 72 -10.59 17.50 2.76
CA ASP A 72 -9.48 17.07 3.61
C ASP A 72 -8.13 17.17 2.89
N ALA A 73 -8.11 17.74 1.68
CA ALA A 73 -6.90 17.90 0.88
C ALA A 73 -5.84 18.77 1.58
N ASP A 74 -6.25 19.78 2.35
CA ASP A 74 -5.31 20.62 3.09
C ASP A 74 -4.82 19.96 4.37
N GLU A 75 -5.58 19.06 4.97
CA GLU A 75 -5.12 18.22 6.08
C GLU A 75 -4.17 17.13 5.60
N LEU A 76 -4.47 16.52 4.45
CA LEU A 76 -3.60 15.54 3.80
C LEU A 76 -2.25 16.15 3.44
N LYS A 77 -2.22 17.35 2.84
CA LYS A 77 -0.96 18.07 2.56
C LYS A 77 -0.14 18.38 3.82
N LYS A 78 -0.81 18.75 4.93
CA LYS A 78 -0.12 18.98 6.20
C LYS A 78 0.49 17.68 6.72
N TRP A 79 -0.30 16.60 6.70
CA TRP A 79 0.17 15.29 7.09
C TRP A 79 1.34 14.81 6.22
N ASP A 80 1.27 14.99 4.90
CA ASP A 80 2.36 14.68 3.96
C ASP A 80 3.65 15.42 4.30
N THR A 81 3.53 16.68 4.73
CA THR A 81 4.67 17.51 5.14
C THR A 81 5.28 17.02 6.45
N ASP A 82 4.46 16.50 7.37
CA ASP A 82 4.92 15.94 8.64
C ASP A 82 5.44 14.50 8.49
N PHE A 83 5.03 13.80 7.42
CA PHE A 83 5.38 12.40 7.14
C PHE A 83 6.75 12.26 6.43
N THR A 84 7.26 13.33 5.81
CA THR A 84 8.60 13.41 5.19
C THR A 84 9.73 13.54 6.21
#